data_AF-A0A519TB10-F1
#
_entry.id   AF-A0A519TB10-F1
#
_cell.length_a   1.000
_cell.length_b   1.000
_cell.length_c   1.000
_cell.angle_alpha   90.00
_cell.angle_beta   90.00
_cell.angle_gamma   90.00
#
_symmetry.space_group_name_H-M   'P 1'
#
loop_
_entity.id
_entity.type
_entity.pdbx_description
1 polymer ?
#
loop_
_entity_poly.entity_id
_entity_poly.type
_entity_poly.pdbx_seq_one_letter_code
_entity_poly.pdbx_strand_id
1 'polypeptide(L)'
;MKNKLFLCSLLIGSASVAHAQAPSFGLKAGASLTNVTGDGVGSGTKNLFGFHGGLVANFAFSDAFSIQPEVLYSMKGVKTESIALGSSATLTYTSRLHYIDVPVLARVNAGGLFFELGPQVGFLVAAKQKQELSGGTAAGTYNQDIKDRVRTVDFGYAAGLGYQLSNGPGIGLRYNGGFIDTKNPSNSSSVRNSAFQLYVSYMFGGK
;
A
#
# COMPACT_ATOMS: atom_id res chain seq x y z
N MET A 1 -9.50 -47.86 11.55
CA MET A 1 -8.43 -47.00 11.00
C MET A 1 -8.78 -45.53 11.22
N LYS A 2 -7.97 -44.85 12.05
CA LYS A 2 -7.66 -43.41 12.07
C LYS A 2 -8.80 -42.40 12.33
N ASN A 3 -9.02 -42.17 13.63
CA ASN A 3 -9.45 -40.91 14.25
C ASN A 3 -8.73 -39.70 13.66
N LYS A 4 -9.45 -38.67 13.18
CA LYS A 4 -9.05 -37.24 13.19
C LYS A 4 -10.27 -36.34 12.91
N LEU A 5 -11.20 -36.21 13.86
CA LEU A 5 -12.24 -35.19 13.76
C LEU A 5 -12.69 -34.77 15.15
N PHE A 6 -11.91 -33.93 15.83
CA PHE A 6 -12.32 -33.12 16.99
C PHE A 6 -11.10 -32.35 17.48
N LEU A 7 -10.77 -31.19 16.89
CA LEU A 7 -9.84 -30.22 17.52
C LEU A 7 -9.82 -28.85 16.79
N CYS A 8 -10.97 -28.16 16.66
CA CYS A 8 -10.96 -26.75 16.23
C CYS A 8 -12.00 -25.85 16.92
N SER A 9 -12.80 -26.34 17.86
CA SER A 9 -13.91 -25.59 18.47
C SER A 9 -13.60 -24.96 19.82
N LEU A 10 -12.32 -24.80 20.21
CA LEU A 10 -11.95 -24.29 21.53
C LEU A 10 -10.96 -23.12 21.47
N LEU A 11 -11.38 -22.01 20.85
CA LEU A 11 -10.75 -20.69 21.01
C LEU A 11 -11.78 -19.55 21.11
N ILE A 12 -13.01 -19.88 21.52
CA ILE A 12 -14.02 -18.89 21.93
C ILE A 12 -14.07 -18.94 23.46
N GLY A 13 -13.11 -18.29 24.11
CA GLY A 13 -13.03 -18.27 25.57
C GLY A 13 -12.16 -17.13 26.05
N SER A 14 -12.80 -16.18 26.72
CA SER A 14 -12.23 -14.99 27.39
C SER A 14 -12.06 -13.75 26.49
N ALA A 15 -13.16 -13.24 25.94
CA ALA A 15 -13.26 -11.80 25.69
C ALA A 15 -13.40 -11.09 27.04
N SER A 16 -12.29 -11.03 27.79
CA SER A 16 -12.12 -10.05 28.86
C SER A 16 -12.45 -8.70 28.22
N VAL A 17 -13.45 -8.00 28.74
CA VAL A 17 -13.81 -6.66 28.28
C VAL A 17 -12.65 -5.77 28.68
N ALA A 18 -11.63 -5.71 27.81
CA ALA A 18 -10.52 -4.80 27.95
C ALA A 18 -11.13 -3.39 27.96
N HIS A 19 -10.86 -2.62 29.01
CA HIS A 19 -11.15 -1.19 29.03
C HIS A 19 -10.32 -0.53 27.91
N ALA A 20 -10.83 -0.59 26.67
CA ALA A 20 -10.23 0.11 25.56
C ALA A 20 -10.25 1.60 25.90
N GLN A 21 -9.08 2.23 25.86
CA GLN A 21 -8.99 3.67 25.98
C GLN A 21 -9.80 4.31 24.85
N ALA A 22 -10.31 5.52 25.07
CA ALA A 22 -11.07 6.23 24.04
C ALA A 22 -10.24 6.27 22.74
N PRO A 23 -10.87 6.01 21.58
CA PRO A 23 -10.14 5.99 20.32
C PRO A 23 -9.54 7.36 20.04
N SER A 24 -8.28 7.39 19.61
CA SER A 24 -7.64 8.60 19.10
C SER A 24 -7.71 8.62 17.59
N PHE A 25 -7.83 9.82 17.02
CA PHE A 25 -7.95 10.04 15.59
C PHE A 25 -6.78 10.90 15.11
N GLY A 26 -6.43 10.84 13.85
CA GLY A 26 -5.31 11.60 13.32
C GLY A 26 -5.31 11.72 11.81
N LEU A 27 -4.33 12.47 11.33
CA LEU A 27 -4.03 12.63 9.91
C LEU A 27 -2.70 11.98 9.58
N LYS A 28 -2.57 11.48 8.35
CA LYS A 28 -1.33 10.95 7.80
C LYS A 28 -1.12 11.49 6.39
N ALA A 29 0.11 11.83 6.05
CA ALA A 29 0.50 12.21 4.70
C ALA A 29 1.96 11.81 4.45
N GLY A 30 2.28 11.43 3.22
CA GLY A 30 3.61 10.96 2.89
C GLY A 30 3.87 10.77 1.41
N ALA A 31 5.13 10.45 1.12
CA ALA A 31 5.59 10.09 -0.20
C ALA A 31 5.69 8.56 -0.31
N SER A 32 5.58 8.06 -1.53
CA SER A 32 5.71 6.63 -1.83
C SER A 32 6.67 6.41 -2.99
N LEU A 33 7.47 5.37 -2.91
CA LEU A 33 8.24 4.85 -4.01
C LEU A 33 7.59 3.52 -4.40
N THR A 34 6.84 3.52 -5.49
CA THR A 34 6.00 2.39 -5.89
C THR A 34 6.63 1.64 -7.04
N ASN A 35 6.42 0.33 -7.06
CA ASN A 35 6.85 -0.55 -8.12
C ASN A 35 5.83 -1.68 -8.31
N VAL A 36 6.06 -2.51 -9.32
CA VAL A 36 5.36 -3.77 -9.51
C VAL A 36 6.36 -4.92 -9.50
N THR A 37 5.99 -6.04 -8.92
CA THR A 37 6.83 -7.24 -8.78
C THR A 37 6.14 -8.47 -9.35
N GLY A 38 6.91 -9.37 -9.94
CA GLY A 38 6.47 -10.71 -10.35
C GLY A 38 6.86 -11.11 -11.77
N ASP A 39 6.19 -12.10 -12.34
CA ASP A 39 6.62 -12.77 -13.58
C ASP A 39 6.39 -11.87 -14.79
N GLY A 40 7.45 -11.60 -15.56
CA GLY A 40 7.39 -10.71 -16.73
C GLY A 40 7.66 -9.23 -16.45
N VAL A 41 8.09 -8.87 -15.24
CA VAL A 41 8.68 -7.55 -14.96
C VAL A 41 10.02 -7.45 -15.68
N GLY A 42 10.01 -6.78 -16.85
CA GLY A 42 11.22 -6.61 -17.67
C GLY A 42 12.25 -5.69 -17.04
N SER A 43 13.51 -5.80 -17.51
CA SER A 43 14.68 -5.03 -17.04
C SER A 43 14.55 -3.51 -17.17
N GLY A 44 13.58 -3.01 -17.96
CA GLY A 44 13.27 -1.59 -18.10
C GLY A 44 12.31 -1.02 -17.04
N THR A 45 11.95 -1.80 -16.03
CA THR A 45 11.01 -1.38 -14.98
C THR A 45 11.69 -0.50 -13.94
N LYS A 46 11.13 0.68 -13.71
CA LYS A 46 11.62 1.68 -12.76
C LYS A 46 10.55 2.01 -11.73
N ASN A 47 11.01 2.30 -10.51
CA ASN A 47 10.15 2.82 -9.45
C ASN A 47 9.50 4.14 -9.88
N LEU A 48 8.27 4.35 -9.44
CA LEU A 48 7.52 5.58 -9.66
C LEU A 48 7.30 6.29 -8.33
N PHE A 49 7.51 7.61 -8.31
CA PHE A 49 7.15 8.42 -7.15
C PHE A 49 5.63 8.61 -7.06
N GLY A 50 5.13 8.33 -5.87
CA GLY A 50 3.74 8.38 -5.42
C GLY A 50 3.59 9.28 -4.20
N PHE A 51 2.34 9.50 -3.79
CA PHE A 51 2.00 10.13 -2.52
C PHE A 51 0.80 9.43 -1.91
N HIS A 52 0.64 9.57 -0.61
CA HIS A 52 -0.54 9.09 0.09
C HIS A 52 -0.94 10.05 1.20
N GLY A 53 -2.21 10.03 1.57
CA GLY A 53 -2.68 10.75 2.73
C GLY A 53 -4.14 10.47 3.07
N GLY A 54 -4.50 10.70 4.32
CA GLY A 54 -5.86 10.46 4.80
C GLY A 54 -5.96 10.41 6.31
N LEU A 55 -6.93 9.63 6.79
CA LEU A 55 -7.33 9.56 8.19
C LEU A 55 -6.80 8.30 8.84
N VAL A 56 -6.47 8.42 10.12
CA VAL A 56 -6.01 7.33 10.98
C VAL A 56 -6.86 7.32 12.23
N ALA A 57 -7.23 6.12 12.69
CA ALA A 57 -7.77 5.93 14.03
C ALA A 57 -6.90 4.93 14.79
N ASN A 58 -6.76 5.08 16.10
CA ASN A 58 -5.96 4.20 16.93
C ASN A 58 -6.77 3.78 18.16
N PHE A 59 -6.97 2.47 18.30
CA PHE A 59 -7.67 1.82 19.39
C PHE A 59 -6.62 1.15 20.28
N ALA A 60 -6.28 1.80 21.40
CA ALA A 60 -5.30 1.27 22.34
C ALA A 60 -5.97 0.28 23.31
N PHE A 61 -5.42 -0.93 23.38
CA PHE A 61 -5.81 -1.95 24.35
C PHE A 61 -4.86 -1.97 25.55
N SER A 62 -3.62 -1.52 25.36
CA SER A 62 -2.62 -1.27 26.39
C SER A 62 -1.62 -0.21 25.93
N ASP A 63 -0.72 0.22 26.81
CA ASP A 63 0.34 1.15 26.43
C ASP A 63 1.26 0.60 25.33
N ALA A 64 1.41 -0.73 25.29
CA ALA A 64 2.27 -1.45 24.36
C ALA A 64 1.54 -1.91 23.10
N PHE A 65 0.21 -2.05 23.09
CA PHE A 65 -0.53 -2.65 21.97
C PHE A 65 -1.79 -1.88 21.58
N SER A 66 -1.95 -1.67 20.28
CA SER A 66 -3.09 -0.97 19.68
C SER A 66 -3.43 -1.53 18.30
N ILE A 67 -4.68 -1.37 17.87
CA ILE A 67 -5.08 -1.59 16.48
C ILE A 67 -5.32 -0.24 15.82
N GLN A 68 -4.77 -0.05 14.63
CA GLN A 68 -4.78 1.20 13.89
C GLN A 68 -5.37 0.98 12.49
N PRO A 69 -6.70 1.14 12.32
CA PRO A 69 -7.30 1.23 11.00
C PRO A 69 -7.03 2.61 10.38
N GLU A 70 -6.91 2.64 9.05
CA GLU A 70 -6.65 3.87 8.30
C GLU A 70 -7.52 3.91 7.05
N VAL A 71 -7.75 5.10 6.52
CA VAL A 71 -8.34 5.31 5.19
C VAL A 71 -7.46 6.33 4.47
N LEU A 72 -6.74 5.86 3.45
CA LEU A 72 -5.74 6.63 2.74
C LEU A 72 -6.08 6.71 1.26
N TYR A 73 -6.02 7.91 0.69
CA TYR A 73 -5.84 8.04 -0.74
C TYR A 73 -4.37 7.77 -1.08
N SER A 74 -4.10 6.85 -2.00
CA SER A 74 -2.75 6.43 -2.37
C SER A 74 -2.55 6.44 -3.87
N MET A 75 -1.46 7.04 -4.34
CA MET A 75 -0.99 6.92 -5.71
C MET A 75 0.07 5.82 -5.82
N LYS A 76 -0.26 4.76 -6.55
CA LYS A 76 0.61 3.62 -6.88
C LYS A 76 0.92 3.63 -8.39
N GLY A 77 1.93 2.87 -8.80
CA GLY A 77 2.23 2.73 -10.21
C GLY A 77 3.63 2.27 -10.52
N VAL A 78 3.93 2.26 -11.81
CA VAL A 78 5.19 1.80 -12.39
C VAL A 78 5.55 2.62 -13.62
N LYS A 79 6.85 2.80 -13.85
CA LYS A 79 7.38 3.31 -15.11
C LYS A 79 8.14 2.19 -15.83
N THR A 80 7.93 2.03 -17.12
CA THR A 80 8.69 1.11 -17.98
C THR A 80 9.27 1.88 -19.16
N GLU A 81 10.57 1.75 -19.37
CA GLU A 81 11.27 2.37 -20.50
C GLU A 81 11.77 1.29 -21.46
N SER A 82 11.62 1.53 -22.76
CA SER A 82 12.15 0.67 -23.82
C SER A 82 12.78 1.54 -24.91
N ILE A 83 13.92 1.09 -25.44
CA ILE A 83 14.58 1.74 -26.57
C ILE A 83 13.93 1.21 -27.85
N ALA A 84 13.46 2.10 -28.73
CA ALA A 84 12.91 1.69 -30.01
C ALA A 84 14.03 1.08 -30.88
N LEU A 85 13.83 -0.17 -31.32
CA LEU A 85 14.80 -0.92 -32.13
C LEU A 85 15.28 -0.07 -33.33
N GLY A 86 16.59 0.20 -33.39
CA GLY A 86 17.25 0.90 -34.50
C GLY A 86 17.18 2.44 -34.47
N SER A 87 16.75 3.07 -33.37
CA SER A 87 16.63 4.54 -33.26
C SER A 87 17.21 5.09 -31.95
N SER A 88 17.61 6.37 -31.92
CA SER A 88 17.87 7.13 -30.67
C SER A 88 16.58 7.52 -29.92
N ALA A 89 15.46 6.84 -30.19
CA ALA A 89 14.14 7.16 -29.66
C ALA A 89 13.81 6.27 -28.45
N THR A 90 13.33 6.90 -27.39
CA THR A 90 12.95 6.26 -26.14
C THR A 90 11.43 6.27 -25.99
N LEU A 91 10.86 5.09 -25.74
CA LEU A 91 9.45 4.92 -25.44
C LEU A 91 9.27 4.69 -23.94
N THR A 92 8.56 5.59 -23.27
CA THR A 92 8.27 5.52 -21.83
C THR A 92 6.78 5.28 -21.60
N TYR A 93 6.47 4.23 -20.86
CA TYR A 93 5.14 3.97 -20.33
C TYR A 93 5.11 4.29 -18.84
N THR A 94 4.18 5.14 -18.41
CA THR A 94 3.96 5.45 -17.01
C THR A 94 2.52 5.13 -16.65
N SER A 95 2.31 4.12 -15.80
CA SER A 95 0.99 3.75 -15.29
C SER A 95 0.83 4.29 -13.88
N ARG A 96 -0.20 5.10 -13.66
CA ARG A 96 -0.60 5.66 -12.36
C ARG A 96 -1.96 5.14 -11.96
N LEU A 97 -2.01 4.50 -10.81
CA LEU A 97 -3.20 3.93 -10.22
C LEU A 97 -3.50 4.67 -8.92
N HIS A 98 -4.73 5.12 -8.76
CA HIS A 98 -5.20 5.82 -7.58
C HIS A 98 -6.13 4.90 -6.82
N TYR A 99 -5.80 4.66 -5.56
CA TYR A 99 -6.53 3.76 -4.66
C TYR A 99 -7.02 4.49 -3.42
N ILE A 100 -8.15 4.03 -2.89
CA ILE A 100 -8.49 4.20 -1.48
C ILE A 100 -8.03 2.95 -0.75
N ASP A 101 -6.93 3.07 -0.01
CA ASP A 101 -6.35 2.00 0.79
C ASP A 101 -6.91 2.04 2.23
N VAL A 102 -7.32 0.87 2.72
CA VAL A 102 -7.86 0.65 4.06
C VAL A 102 -7.03 -0.43 4.77
N PRO A 103 -5.86 -0.07 5.33
CA PRO A 103 -5.08 -0.98 6.16
C PRO A 103 -5.68 -1.09 7.57
N VAL A 104 -5.56 -2.28 8.16
CA VAL A 104 -5.90 -2.54 9.56
C VAL A 104 -4.66 -3.10 10.25
N LEU A 105 -3.99 -2.27 11.04
CA LEU A 105 -2.65 -2.60 11.53
C LEU A 105 -2.66 -2.95 13.01
N ALA A 106 -2.02 -4.05 13.37
CA ALA A 106 -1.54 -4.27 14.72
C ALA A 106 -0.32 -3.39 14.94
N ARG A 107 -0.32 -2.61 16.02
CA ARG A 107 0.75 -1.69 16.37
C ARG A 107 1.29 -1.99 17.75
N VAL A 108 2.60 -2.21 17.83
CA VAL A 108 3.34 -2.45 19.07
C VAL A 108 4.18 -1.20 19.39
N ASN A 109 3.97 -0.61 20.57
CA ASN A 109 4.62 0.62 21.01
C ASN A 109 5.69 0.33 22.07
N ALA A 110 6.85 0.98 21.94
CA ALA A 110 8.01 0.88 22.83
C ALA A 110 8.61 2.27 23.06
N GLY A 111 8.02 3.06 23.97
CA GLY A 111 8.59 4.36 24.37
C GLY A 111 8.63 5.42 23.26
N GLY A 112 7.61 5.45 22.39
CA GLY A 112 7.51 6.35 21.24
C GLY A 112 7.89 5.69 19.92
N LEU A 113 8.87 4.78 19.92
CA LEU A 113 9.09 3.87 18.80
C LEU A 113 7.89 2.93 18.68
N PHE A 114 7.48 2.63 17.45
CA PHE A 114 6.44 1.65 17.20
C PHE A 114 6.74 0.79 15.98
N PHE A 115 6.17 -0.40 15.98
CA PHE A 115 6.15 -1.32 14.84
C PHE A 115 4.70 -1.54 14.45
N GLU A 116 4.44 -1.65 13.16
CA GLU A 116 3.10 -1.86 12.62
C GLU A 116 3.09 -2.99 11.60
N LEU A 117 2.07 -3.84 11.65
CA LEU A 117 1.88 -4.94 10.72
C LEU A 117 0.40 -5.23 10.56
N GLY A 118 -0.07 -5.43 9.34
CA GLY A 118 -1.43 -5.91 9.14
C GLY A 118 -1.86 -6.02 7.68
N PRO A 119 -3.06 -6.57 7.45
CA PRO A 119 -3.66 -6.62 6.13
C PRO A 119 -4.02 -5.22 5.61
N GLN A 120 -4.08 -5.11 4.28
CA GLN A 120 -4.53 -3.94 3.56
C GLN A 120 -5.43 -4.35 2.40
N VAL A 121 -6.54 -3.62 2.22
CA VAL A 121 -7.35 -3.66 1.00
C VAL A 121 -7.33 -2.29 0.33
N GLY A 122 -7.24 -2.26 -0.99
CA GLY A 122 -7.25 -1.05 -1.80
C GLY A 122 -8.35 -1.11 -2.85
N PHE A 123 -9.10 -0.01 -2.99
CA PHE A 123 -10.15 0.15 -4.01
C PHE A 123 -9.73 1.16 -5.07
N LEU A 124 -9.66 0.73 -6.34
CA LEU A 124 -9.22 1.55 -7.45
C LEU A 124 -10.27 2.61 -7.79
N VAL A 125 -9.89 3.88 -7.69
CA VAL A 125 -10.75 5.00 -8.05
C VAL A 125 -10.44 5.55 -9.44
N ALA A 126 -9.17 5.56 -9.85
CA ALA A 126 -8.74 6.01 -11.17
C ALA A 126 -7.47 5.27 -11.63
N ALA A 127 -7.35 5.04 -12.94
CA ALA A 127 -6.18 4.42 -13.54
C ALA A 127 -5.83 5.12 -14.86
N LYS A 128 -4.63 5.69 -14.93
CA LYS A 128 -4.16 6.44 -16.10
C LYS A 128 -2.85 5.87 -16.60
N GLN A 129 -2.73 5.72 -17.90
CA GLN A 129 -1.48 5.36 -18.57
C GLN A 129 -1.04 6.50 -19.47
N LYS A 130 0.20 6.95 -19.28
CA LYS A 130 0.87 7.92 -20.14
C LYS A 130 1.92 7.20 -20.96
N GLN A 131 1.87 7.38 -22.27
CA GLN A 131 2.87 6.92 -23.23
C GLN A 131 3.61 8.14 -23.78
N GLU A 132 4.93 8.14 -23.69
CA GLU A 132 5.79 9.21 -24.19
C GLU A 132 6.81 8.62 -25.17
N LEU A 133 6.84 9.15 -26.39
CA LEU A 133 7.89 8.89 -27.35
C LEU A 133 8.79 10.12 -27.42
N SER A 134 10.06 9.94 -27.07
CA SER A 134 11.08 10.98 -27.07
C SER A 134 12.18 10.65 -28.06
N GLY A 135 12.55 11.59 -28.94
CA GLY A 135 13.56 11.39 -29.98
C GLY A 135 12.96 10.99 -31.35
N GLY A 136 13.62 11.42 -32.43
CA GLY A 136 13.12 11.25 -33.81
C GLY A 136 12.04 12.26 -34.21
N THR A 137 11.51 12.14 -35.43
CA THR A 137 10.52 13.05 -36.04
C THR A 137 9.08 12.85 -35.55
N ALA A 138 8.81 11.83 -34.71
CA ALA A 138 7.48 11.44 -34.25
C ALA A 138 7.29 11.60 -32.72
N ALA A 139 7.99 12.54 -32.08
CA ALA A 139 7.86 12.77 -30.65
C ALA A 139 6.43 13.17 -30.25
N GLY A 140 5.93 12.62 -29.14
CA GLY A 140 4.55 12.86 -28.72
C GLY A 140 4.19 12.21 -27.38
N THR A 141 3.12 12.70 -26.76
CA THR A 141 2.55 12.14 -25.54
C THR A 141 1.11 11.72 -25.80
N TYR A 142 0.78 10.49 -25.41
CA TYR A 142 -0.58 9.96 -25.44
C TYR A 142 -1.01 9.55 -24.03
N ASN A 143 -2.20 9.95 -23.62
CA ASN A 143 -2.78 9.59 -22.32
C ASN A 143 -4.03 8.74 -22.56
N GLN A 144 -4.14 7.63 -21.83
CA GLN A 144 -5.30 6.74 -21.89
C GLN A 144 -5.80 6.43 -20.48
N ASP A 145 -7.12 6.35 -20.32
CA ASP A 145 -7.71 5.71 -19.15
C ASP A 145 -7.61 4.19 -19.32
N ILE A 146 -7.09 3.51 -18.29
CA ILE A 146 -6.89 2.06 -18.30
C ILE A 146 -7.66 1.37 -17.17
N LYS A 147 -8.67 2.03 -16.58
CA LYS A 147 -9.42 1.51 -15.43
C LYS A 147 -10.06 0.15 -15.72
N ASP A 148 -10.59 -0.04 -16.93
CA ASP A 148 -11.22 -1.30 -17.36
C ASP A 148 -10.20 -2.46 -17.56
N ARG A 149 -8.91 -2.15 -17.53
CA ARG A 149 -7.80 -3.10 -17.77
C ARG A 149 -7.04 -3.46 -16.49
N VAL A 150 -7.43 -2.89 -15.36
CA VAL A 150 -6.76 -3.06 -14.05
C VAL A 150 -7.78 -3.58 -13.05
N ARG A 151 -7.34 -4.49 -12.16
CA ARG A 151 -8.22 -4.94 -11.08
C ARG A 151 -8.63 -3.79 -10.17
N THR A 152 -9.94 -3.72 -9.92
CA THR A 152 -10.53 -2.70 -9.06
C THR A 152 -10.21 -2.90 -7.58
N VAL A 153 -9.87 -4.12 -7.16
CA VAL A 153 -9.53 -4.44 -5.77
C VAL A 153 -8.12 -5.00 -5.69
N ASP A 154 -7.32 -4.41 -4.80
CA ASP A 154 -5.95 -4.79 -4.46
C ASP A 154 -5.93 -5.30 -3.01
N PHE A 155 -5.38 -6.48 -2.77
CA PHE A 155 -5.24 -7.02 -1.41
C PHE A 155 -3.76 -7.25 -1.12
N GLY A 156 -3.34 -6.86 0.07
CA GLY A 156 -1.94 -6.91 0.48
C GLY A 156 -1.76 -6.85 1.97
N TYR A 157 -0.54 -6.54 2.37
CA TYR A 157 -0.13 -6.29 3.74
C TYR A 157 0.71 -5.02 3.79
N ALA A 158 0.76 -4.44 4.98
CA ALA A 158 1.64 -3.35 5.32
C ALA A 158 2.45 -3.76 6.53
N ALA A 159 3.75 -3.46 6.50
CA ALA A 159 4.68 -3.65 7.60
C ALA A 159 5.57 -2.41 7.71
N GLY A 160 5.76 -1.90 8.91
CA GLY A 160 6.49 -0.65 9.09
C GLY A 160 6.97 -0.45 10.51
N LEU A 161 7.72 0.63 10.66
CA LEU A 161 8.17 1.14 11.95
C LEU A 161 8.18 2.66 11.91
N GLY A 162 8.04 3.27 13.06
CA GLY A 162 8.05 4.72 13.16
C GLY A 162 8.26 5.18 14.58
N TYR A 163 8.28 6.50 14.73
CA TYR A 163 8.39 7.15 16.02
C TYR A 163 7.27 8.17 16.16
N GLN A 164 6.58 8.16 17.30
CA GLN A 164 5.52 9.09 17.62
C GLN A 164 5.79 9.75 18.97
N LEU A 165 5.74 11.08 18.97
CA LEU A 165 5.87 11.91 20.16
C LEU A 165 4.57 11.88 20.97
N SER A 166 4.68 12.07 22.28
CA SER A 166 3.53 12.11 23.20
C SER A 166 2.52 13.22 22.85
N ASN A 167 2.99 14.33 22.27
CA ASN A 167 2.17 15.46 21.84
C ASN A 167 1.46 15.27 20.49
N GLY A 168 1.57 14.09 19.85
CA GLY A 168 0.80 13.73 18.65
C GLY A 168 1.58 13.52 17.35
N PRO A 169 2.59 14.34 16.98
CA PRO A 169 3.34 14.16 15.74
C PRO A 169 4.12 12.84 15.70
N GLY A 170 4.20 12.24 14.52
CA GLY A 170 5.00 11.05 14.28
C GLY A 170 5.54 11.00 12.86
N ILE A 171 6.59 10.20 12.69
CA ILE A 171 7.23 9.89 11.41
C ILE A 171 7.36 8.38 11.29
N GLY A 172 7.19 7.83 10.08
CA GLY A 172 7.29 6.39 9.88
C GLY A 172 7.75 6.00 8.49
N LEU A 173 8.33 4.81 8.44
CA LEU A 173 8.71 4.10 7.23
C LEU A 173 7.90 2.81 7.16
N ARG A 174 7.23 2.58 6.02
CA ARG A 174 6.35 1.43 5.81
C ARG A 174 6.60 0.81 4.45
N TYR A 175 6.52 -0.50 4.38
CA TYR A 175 6.48 -1.28 3.15
C TYR A 175 5.09 -1.89 2.97
N ASN A 176 4.50 -1.67 1.80
CA ASN A 176 3.24 -2.29 1.39
C ASN A 176 3.54 -3.31 0.30
N GLY A 177 3.05 -4.54 0.47
CA GLY A 177 3.18 -5.62 -0.53
C GLY A 177 1.82 -6.21 -0.88
N GLY A 178 1.52 -6.34 -2.17
CA GLY A 178 0.32 -7.03 -2.66
C GLY A 178 0.43 -8.55 -2.54
N PHE A 179 -0.65 -9.19 -2.11
CA PHE A 179 -0.82 -10.65 -2.16
C PHE A 179 -1.39 -11.11 -3.49
N ILE A 180 -2.25 -10.30 -4.10
CA ILE A 180 -3.06 -10.68 -5.27
C ILE A 180 -2.46 -10.12 -6.56
N ASP A 181 -2.56 -10.92 -7.61
CA ASP A 181 -2.20 -10.56 -8.98
C ASP A 181 -3.08 -9.42 -9.51
N THR A 182 -2.45 -8.39 -10.09
CA THR A 182 -3.06 -7.17 -10.63
C THR A 182 -3.62 -7.39 -12.04
N LYS A 183 -3.35 -8.55 -12.69
CA LYS A 183 -3.90 -8.91 -14.01
C LYS A 183 -5.17 -9.77 -13.92
N ASN A 184 -5.98 -9.68 -14.99
CA ASN A 184 -7.17 -10.50 -15.22
C ASN A 184 -6.79 -12.00 -15.23
N PRO A 185 -7.65 -12.93 -14.74
CA PRO A 185 -7.33 -14.35 -14.57
C PRO A 185 -7.08 -15.13 -15.87
N SER A 186 -7.07 -14.47 -17.03
CA SER A 186 -6.76 -15.04 -18.35
C SER A 186 -5.29 -14.89 -18.77
N ASN A 187 -4.42 -14.26 -17.97
CA ASN A 187 -2.99 -14.13 -18.25
C ASN A 187 -2.13 -14.67 -17.11
N SER A 188 -1.21 -15.58 -17.42
CA SER A 188 -0.36 -16.33 -16.50
C SER A 188 0.80 -15.53 -15.88
N SER A 189 0.70 -14.21 -15.78
CA SER A 189 1.77 -13.34 -15.29
C SER A 189 1.33 -12.63 -14.02
N SER A 190 1.80 -13.13 -12.87
CA SER A 190 1.53 -12.54 -11.56
C SER A 190 2.24 -11.20 -11.41
N VAL A 191 1.51 -10.08 -11.47
CA VAL A 191 2.07 -8.74 -11.22
C VAL A 191 1.46 -8.20 -9.94
N ARG A 192 2.26 -7.82 -8.95
CA ARG A 192 1.79 -7.35 -7.64
C ARG A 192 2.31 -5.96 -7.37
N ASN A 193 1.50 -5.12 -6.72
CA ASN A 193 1.96 -3.79 -6.30
C ASN A 193 2.92 -3.91 -5.11
N SER A 194 3.99 -3.12 -5.11
CA SER A 194 4.82 -2.89 -3.94
C SER A 194 5.09 -1.40 -3.76
N ALA A 195 5.21 -0.95 -2.51
CA ALA A 195 5.53 0.45 -2.24
C ALA A 195 6.32 0.59 -0.94
N PHE A 196 7.42 1.35 -1.01
CA PHE A 196 8.02 1.95 0.19
C PHE A 196 7.38 3.29 0.45
N GLN A 197 7.02 3.58 1.70
CA GLN A 197 6.30 4.77 2.10
C GLN A 197 7.06 5.47 3.23
N LEU A 198 7.32 6.75 3.06
CA LEU A 198 7.80 7.63 4.13
C LEU A 198 6.67 8.61 4.44
N TYR A 199 6.27 8.70 5.71
CA TYR A 199 5.14 9.52 6.11
C TYR A 199 5.36 10.29 7.39
N VAL A 200 4.61 11.36 7.53
CA VAL A 200 4.35 12.06 8.78
C VAL A 200 2.90 11.85 9.18
N SER A 201 2.65 11.90 10.48
CA SER A 201 1.31 11.77 11.04
C SER A 201 1.13 12.70 12.23
N TYR A 202 -0.11 13.01 12.55
CA TYR A 202 -0.47 13.77 13.74
C TYR A 202 -1.72 13.14 14.36
N MET A 203 -1.60 12.62 15.57
CA MET A 203 -2.74 12.10 16.34
C MET A 203 -3.29 13.19 17.26
N PHE A 204 -4.59 13.45 17.15
CA PHE A 204 -5.35 14.34 18.01
C PHE A 204 -5.60 13.70 19.38
N GLY A 205 -5.47 14.49 20.44
CA GLY A 205 -5.64 14.03 21.82
C GLY A 205 -4.47 13.18 22.28
N GLY A 206 -3.26 13.79 22.30
CA GLY A 206 -2.02 13.15 22.79
C GLY A 206 -2.24 12.33 24.07
N LYS A 207 -1.45 11.26 24.21
CA LYS A 207 -1.54 10.32 25.33
C LYS A 207 -1.52 11.02 26.69
#